data_AF-A0A4P7GTZ6-F1
#
_entry.id   AF-A0A4P7GTZ6-F1
#
_cell.length_a   1.000
_cell.length_b   1.000
_cell.length_c   1.000
_cell.angle_alpha   90.00
_cell.angle_beta   90.00
_cell.angle_gamma   90.00
#
_symmetry.space_group_name_H-M   'P 1'
#
loop_
_entity.id
_entity.type
_entity.pdbx_description
1 polymer ?
#
loop_
_entity_poly.entity_id
_entity_poly.type
_entity_poly.pdbx_seq_one_letter_code
_entity_poly.pdbx_strand_id
1 'polypeptide(L)'
;MANRPDPAWAGRGGGAVADEPAFDFDAVFDPDDYLYFYEPMLTPERTQREVALIWTLLGLRPGQAVLDLACGHGRVAVPLAAMGVRVTGLDRSPGFLARAREAATRQGVEVEWVEGDMRRLPWRDRFDAAFNVFTSFGYFVDEENLEVLRQVAAALRPGGRFLLETQHRDALLARFAPFNVVERGDDFLIDAHRWDPVTGRVVTQRTVIRQGRVRRGRFFVRLYTPAELGALLRQAGLEPVGFYDENGAPLSPESRRLVAVARKPAGAGGAKAGGRGRDAAPQEGGGAAAPGGAAARPGPGASGRPGAPQGSGASAGRGAPPGSDAPGGRRAPQGSGAAEGRDAPEGSGASEGRDAPKGFGASEGGDAPEGSGASDGRSPQEGDEPAATGAVPPALVPAPLAAFLHLYHRGRFFESHEVLEEAWRRCRSDFYHGLIILAAAFVRRDRGTPRGVRRNLAKARRYLERYRPHYLGIDVEAILAFADQKIRAVERAGDPEGDALRRLVPDLPLPVHPGWVRGDEPEWDDARSDSRPGAG
;
A
#
# COMPACT_ATOMS: atom_id res chain seq x y z
N MET A 1 29.27 -30.34 13.62
CA MET A 1 28.55 -29.62 14.69
C MET A 1 27.30 -29.03 14.07
N ALA A 2 26.16 -29.68 14.31
CA ALA A 2 24.87 -29.32 13.74
C ALA A 2 24.22 -28.21 14.57
N ASN A 3 23.82 -27.12 13.92
CA ASN A 3 23.11 -26.02 14.54
C ASN A 3 21.60 -26.35 14.50
N ARG A 4 21.03 -26.71 15.65
CA ARG A 4 19.57 -26.92 15.80
C ARG A 4 18.88 -25.55 15.89
N PRO A 5 17.77 -25.31 15.17
CA PRO A 5 16.91 -24.17 15.45
C PRO A 5 16.09 -24.44 16.72
N ASP A 6 16.01 -23.42 17.58
CA ASP A 6 15.29 -23.42 18.86
C ASP A 6 13.75 -23.44 18.65
N PRO A 7 12.99 -24.37 19.25
CA PRO A 7 11.55 -24.46 19.08
C PRO A 7 10.82 -23.64 20.17
N ALA A 8 10.52 -22.38 19.88
CA ALA A 8 9.62 -21.57 20.70
C ALA A 8 8.46 -21.02 19.85
N TRP A 9 7.53 -21.89 19.44
CA TRP A 9 6.22 -21.46 18.93
C TRP A 9 5.09 -22.48 19.18
N ALA A 10 5.14 -23.25 20.27
CA ALA A 10 3.96 -23.99 20.76
C ALA A 10 3.33 -23.23 21.95
N GLY A 11 2.01 -23.04 21.89
CA GLY A 11 1.29 -21.98 22.57
C GLY A 11 1.30 -21.97 24.11
N ARG A 12 1.01 -20.78 24.65
CA ARG A 12 0.33 -20.61 25.93
C ARG A 12 -0.74 -19.54 25.75
N GLY A 13 -1.99 -19.93 25.98
CA GLY A 13 -3.07 -18.99 26.26
C GLY A 13 -2.87 -18.32 27.62
N GLY A 14 -3.40 -17.11 27.76
CA GLY A 14 -3.55 -16.41 29.03
C GLY A 14 -2.56 -15.25 29.24
N GLY A 15 -3.03 -14.03 28.94
CA GLY A 15 -2.68 -12.80 29.65
C GLY A 15 -1.20 -12.46 29.83
N ALA A 16 -0.56 -11.96 28.77
CA ALA A 16 0.51 -10.97 28.85
C ALA A 16 0.62 -10.31 27.47
N VAL A 17 0.83 -8.99 27.43
CA VAL A 17 1.22 -8.25 26.23
C VAL A 17 2.52 -8.87 25.73
N ALA A 18 2.43 -9.80 24.78
CA ALA A 18 3.58 -10.51 24.24
C ALA A 18 4.30 -9.58 23.25
N ASP A 19 5.52 -9.18 23.62
CA ASP A 19 6.54 -8.48 22.81
C ASP A 19 6.03 -7.96 21.46
N GLU A 20 5.56 -6.71 21.43
CA GLU A 20 5.36 -6.03 20.15
C GLU A 20 6.74 -5.94 19.47
N PRO A 21 6.92 -6.57 18.30
CA PRO A 21 8.22 -6.57 17.66
C PRO A 21 8.61 -5.13 17.33
N ALA A 22 9.75 -4.69 17.88
CA ALA A 22 10.29 -3.37 17.62
C ALA A 22 10.41 -3.14 16.10
N PHE A 23 9.85 -2.03 15.63
CA PHE A 23 9.93 -1.62 14.23
C PHE A 23 11.38 -1.36 13.84
N ASP A 24 11.92 -2.23 12.99
CA ASP A 24 13.29 -2.11 12.47
C ASP A 24 13.31 -1.20 11.25
N PHE A 25 13.25 0.12 11.51
CA PHE A 25 13.19 1.13 10.46
C PHE A 25 14.38 1.03 9.49
N ASP A 26 15.60 0.88 10.01
CA ASP A 26 16.82 0.90 9.20
C ASP A 26 16.94 -0.35 8.32
N ALA A 27 16.45 -1.50 8.77
CA ALA A 27 16.39 -2.69 7.91
C ALA A 27 15.29 -2.63 6.84
N VAL A 28 14.18 -1.93 7.11
CA VAL A 28 13.00 -1.89 6.22
C VAL A 28 13.07 -0.75 5.20
N PHE A 29 13.65 0.38 5.59
CA PHE A 29 13.70 1.64 4.82
C PHE A 29 15.12 2.07 4.47
N ASP A 30 16.03 1.11 4.35
CA ASP A 30 17.34 1.34 3.73
C ASP A 30 17.15 2.03 2.37
N PRO A 31 17.67 3.25 2.17
CA PRO A 31 17.37 4.02 0.97
C PRO A 31 17.80 3.36 -0.34
N ASP A 32 18.86 2.56 -0.31
CA ASP A 32 19.42 1.93 -1.51
C ASP A 32 18.59 0.71 -1.91
N ASP A 33 18.21 -0.12 -0.95
CA ASP A 33 17.32 -1.26 -1.20
C ASP A 33 15.90 -0.77 -1.51
N TYR A 34 15.39 0.20 -0.77
CA TYR A 34 14.06 0.77 -0.98
C TYR A 34 13.91 1.31 -2.40
N LEU A 35 14.80 2.18 -2.85
CA LEU A 35 14.70 2.74 -4.20
C LEU A 35 14.93 1.69 -5.27
N TYR A 36 15.82 0.73 -5.04
CA TYR A 36 16.02 -0.36 -5.97
C TYR A 36 14.74 -1.17 -6.22
N PHE A 37 13.94 -1.49 -5.20
CA PHE A 37 12.69 -2.24 -5.42
C PHE A 37 11.48 -1.36 -5.78
N TYR A 38 11.39 -0.14 -5.24
CA TYR A 38 10.21 0.71 -5.41
C TYR A 38 10.29 1.69 -6.58
N GLU A 39 11.47 2.12 -7.02
CA GLU A 39 11.59 3.11 -8.12
C GLU A 39 10.81 2.70 -9.40
N PRO A 40 10.82 1.44 -9.86
CA PRO A 40 10.05 1.04 -11.05
C PRO A 40 8.53 1.25 -10.93
N MET A 41 7.97 1.19 -9.72
CA MET A 41 6.54 1.42 -9.48
C MET A 41 6.20 2.88 -9.15
N LEU A 42 7.21 3.71 -8.96
CA LEU A 42 7.11 5.14 -8.65
C LEU A 42 7.30 5.98 -9.91
N THR A 43 6.54 5.68 -10.96
CA THR A 43 6.71 6.32 -12.27
C THR A 43 6.45 7.83 -12.23
N PRO A 44 6.99 8.60 -13.19
CA PRO A 44 6.69 10.02 -13.32
C PRO A 44 5.18 10.30 -13.43
N GLU A 45 4.43 9.49 -14.16
CA GLU A 45 2.97 9.65 -14.35
C GLU A 45 2.22 9.47 -13.04
N ARG A 46 2.61 8.45 -12.25
CA ARG A 46 2.03 8.25 -10.92
C ARG A 46 2.34 9.44 -10.01
N THR A 47 3.57 9.92 -10.03
CA THR A 47 4.00 11.09 -9.26
C THR A 47 3.20 12.33 -9.65
N GLN A 48 3.01 12.59 -10.95
CA GLN A 48 2.21 13.70 -11.44
C GLN A 48 0.75 13.61 -10.97
N ARG A 49 0.14 12.42 -10.98
CA ARG A 49 -1.23 12.21 -10.47
C ARG A 49 -1.32 12.51 -8.98
N GLU A 50 -0.39 12.00 -8.18
CA GLU A 50 -0.36 12.23 -6.73
C GLU A 50 -0.12 13.72 -6.41
N VAL A 51 0.77 14.39 -7.14
CA VAL A 51 1.00 15.85 -7.02
C VAL A 51 -0.26 16.64 -7.36
N ALA A 52 -0.95 16.30 -8.46
CA ALA A 52 -2.18 16.97 -8.88
C ALA A 52 -3.32 16.76 -7.87
N LEU A 53 -3.42 15.56 -7.30
CA LEU A 53 -4.37 15.24 -6.25
C LEU A 53 -4.12 16.10 -5.00
N ILE A 54 -2.88 16.15 -4.52
CA ILE A 54 -2.48 16.94 -3.35
C ILE A 54 -2.75 18.42 -3.60
N TRP A 55 -2.34 18.94 -4.76
CA TRP A 55 -2.59 20.32 -5.16
C TRP A 55 -4.08 20.68 -5.10
N THR A 56 -4.92 19.83 -5.68
CA THR A 56 -6.36 20.06 -5.80
C THR A 56 -7.07 19.96 -4.46
N LEU A 57 -6.86 18.86 -3.72
CA LEU A 57 -7.58 18.58 -2.47
C LEU A 57 -7.17 19.52 -1.33
N LEU A 58 -5.90 19.93 -1.27
CA LEU A 58 -5.45 20.93 -0.32
C LEU A 58 -5.75 22.37 -0.77
N GLY A 59 -6.17 22.57 -2.03
CA GLY A 59 -6.42 23.90 -2.59
C GLY A 59 -5.16 24.77 -2.60
N LEU A 60 -4.03 24.16 -2.96
CA LEU A 60 -2.73 24.82 -2.92
C LEU A 60 -2.67 25.97 -3.92
N ARG A 61 -1.91 27.00 -3.54
CA ARG A 61 -1.60 28.17 -4.35
C ARG A 61 -0.12 28.51 -4.26
N PRO A 62 0.48 29.04 -5.33
CA PRO A 62 1.86 29.52 -5.28
C PRO A 62 2.10 30.46 -4.09
N GLY A 63 3.26 30.35 -3.46
CA GLY A 63 3.63 31.13 -2.29
C GLY A 63 3.04 30.66 -0.96
N GLN A 64 2.33 29.53 -0.90
CA GLN A 64 1.96 28.91 0.38
C GLN A 64 3.10 28.11 0.99
N ALA A 65 3.16 28.05 2.32
CA ALA A 65 4.09 27.20 3.06
C ALA A 65 3.48 25.80 3.24
N VAL A 66 4.17 24.76 2.76
CA VAL A 66 3.67 23.38 2.77
C VAL A 66 4.67 22.44 3.42
N LEU A 67 4.20 21.58 4.32
CA LEU A 67 4.99 20.51 4.93
C LEU A 67 4.75 19.16 4.23
N ASP A 68 5.80 18.54 3.71
CA ASP A 68 5.83 17.14 3.28
C ASP A 68 6.36 16.29 4.44
N LEU A 69 5.48 15.51 5.09
CA LEU A 69 5.78 14.74 6.29
C LEU A 69 6.09 13.28 5.92
N ALA A 70 7.31 12.83 6.24
CA ALA A 70 7.92 11.60 5.71
C ALA A 70 8.18 11.70 4.19
N CYS A 71 8.92 12.74 3.81
CA CYS A 71 9.08 13.15 2.40
C CYS A 71 9.94 12.19 1.55
N GLY A 72 10.64 11.24 2.18
CA GLY A 72 11.56 10.32 1.52
C GLY A 72 12.54 11.06 0.61
N HIS A 73 12.70 10.55 -0.61
CA HIS A 73 13.61 11.12 -1.63
C HIS A 73 13.02 12.32 -2.38
N GLY A 74 11.99 12.99 -1.83
CA GLY A 74 11.47 14.27 -2.34
C GLY A 74 10.61 14.17 -3.60
N ARG A 75 10.10 12.98 -3.93
CA ARG A 75 9.34 12.69 -5.17
C ARG A 75 8.14 13.62 -5.37
N VAL A 76 7.47 14.02 -4.29
CA VAL A 76 6.30 14.91 -4.31
C VAL A 76 6.70 16.35 -3.97
N ALA A 77 7.56 16.55 -2.97
CA ALA A 77 8.05 17.87 -2.57
C ALA A 77 8.69 18.67 -3.73
N VAL A 78 9.55 18.04 -4.53
CA VAL A 78 10.28 18.71 -5.64
C VAL A 78 9.34 19.26 -6.72
N PRO A 79 8.41 18.48 -7.31
CA PRO A 79 7.48 19.01 -8.29
C PRO A 79 6.50 20.04 -7.69
N LEU A 80 6.07 19.89 -6.44
CA LEU A 80 5.28 20.93 -5.77
C LEU A 80 6.06 22.25 -5.65
N ALA A 81 7.35 22.21 -5.27
CA ALA A 81 8.20 23.39 -5.24
C ALA A 81 8.34 24.03 -6.63
N ALA A 82 8.45 23.23 -7.69
CA ALA A 82 8.45 23.72 -9.07
C ALA A 82 7.14 24.44 -9.47
N MET A 83 6.02 24.09 -8.83
CA MET A 83 4.73 24.78 -8.99
C MET A 83 4.62 26.06 -8.13
N GLY A 84 5.68 26.45 -7.42
CA GLY A 84 5.79 27.73 -6.72
C GLY A 84 5.34 27.72 -5.26
N VAL A 85 5.05 26.58 -4.64
CA VAL A 85 4.86 26.51 -3.17
C VAL A 85 6.20 26.43 -2.44
N ARG A 86 6.27 26.98 -1.23
CA ARG A 86 7.45 26.87 -0.35
C ARG A 86 7.35 25.57 0.44
N VAL A 87 8.07 24.55 -0.01
CA VAL A 87 8.02 23.22 0.61
C VAL A 87 9.11 23.07 1.68
N THR A 88 8.72 22.53 2.83
CA THR A 88 9.62 21.94 3.82
C THR A 88 9.38 20.44 3.82
N GLY A 89 10.40 19.63 3.53
CA GLY A 89 10.35 18.17 3.62
C GLY A 89 11.01 17.67 4.89
N LEU A 90 10.27 16.88 5.68
CA LEU A 90 10.80 16.21 6.86
C LEU A 90 10.86 14.70 6.65
N ASP A 91 12.01 14.09 6.91
CA ASP A 91 12.17 12.64 6.92
C ASP A 91 13.19 12.22 7.99
N ARG A 92 13.09 11.00 8.51
CA ARG A 92 14.05 10.47 9.48
C ARG A 92 15.34 9.99 8.82
N SER A 93 15.30 9.65 7.53
CA SER A 93 16.41 9.04 6.82
C SER A 93 17.33 10.08 6.19
N PRO A 94 18.58 10.23 6.69
CA PRO A 94 19.54 11.14 6.07
C PRO A 94 19.87 10.74 4.62
N GLY A 95 19.86 9.44 4.30
CA GLY A 95 20.11 8.93 2.95
C GLY A 95 19.00 9.27 1.96
N PHE A 96 17.74 9.31 2.40
CA PHE A 96 16.66 9.84 1.55
C PHE A 96 16.76 11.35 1.36
N LEU A 97 17.07 12.10 2.41
CA LEU A 97 17.22 13.56 2.32
C LEU A 97 18.40 13.97 1.41
N ALA A 98 19.48 13.19 1.36
CA ALA A 98 20.57 13.41 0.42
C ALA A 98 20.08 13.33 -1.04
N ARG A 99 19.33 12.28 -1.38
CA ARG A 99 18.73 12.11 -2.73
C ARG A 99 17.69 13.17 -3.05
N ALA A 100 16.91 13.59 -2.05
CA ALA A 100 15.93 14.66 -2.20
C ALA A 100 16.60 15.99 -2.56
N ARG A 101 17.74 16.32 -1.92
CA ARG A 101 18.57 17.48 -2.26
C ARG A 101 19.08 17.40 -3.69
N GLU A 102 19.63 16.26 -4.11
CA GLU A 102 20.09 16.06 -5.49
C GLU A 102 18.97 16.22 -6.52
N ALA A 103 17.77 15.70 -6.23
CA ALA A 103 16.60 15.86 -7.08
C ALA A 103 16.17 17.33 -7.19
N ALA A 104 16.15 18.06 -6.08
CA ALA A 104 15.84 19.50 -6.05
C ALA A 104 16.87 20.31 -6.86
N THR A 105 18.16 20.04 -6.67
CA THR A 105 19.24 20.70 -7.42
C THR A 105 19.12 20.44 -8.93
N ARG A 106 18.84 19.20 -9.34
CA ARG A 106 18.64 18.86 -10.77
C ARG A 106 17.46 19.59 -11.40
N GLN A 107 16.40 19.85 -10.63
CA GLN A 107 15.21 20.57 -11.11
C GLN A 107 15.30 22.08 -10.91
N GLY A 108 16.38 22.59 -10.31
CA GLY A 108 16.57 24.02 -10.07
C GLY A 108 15.54 24.63 -9.10
N VAL A 109 15.06 23.86 -8.13
CA VAL A 109 14.08 24.31 -7.13
C VAL A 109 14.65 24.30 -5.72
N GLU A 110 14.14 25.19 -4.86
CA GLU A 110 14.50 25.24 -3.45
C GLU A 110 13.45 24.52 -2.58
N VAL A 111 13.93 23.63 -1.72
CA VAL A 111 13.14 22.93 -0.70
C VAL A 111 13.96 22.91 0.59
N GLU A 112 13.31 23.20 1.73
CA GLU A 112 13.93 23.05 3.05
C GLU A 112 13.88 21.58 3.48
N TRP A 113 15.02 20.94 3.66
CA TRP A 113 15.12 19.52 4.03
C TRP A 113 15.53 19.36 5.49
N VAL A 114 14.71 18.69 6.28
CA VAL A 114 14.86 18.58 7.73
C VAL A 114 14.90 17.11 8.13
N GLU A 115 16.01 16.71 8.76
CA GLU A 115 16.10 15.41 9.42
C GLU A 115 15.31 15.48 10.73
N GLY A 116 14.35 14.57 10.93
CA GLY A 116 13.56 14.59 12.14
C GLY A 116 12.55 13.46 12.27
N ASP A 117 12.02 13.33 13.47
CA ASP A 117 10.94 12.40 13.81
C ASP A 117 9.59 13.13 13.74
N MET A 118 8.64 12.62 12.95
CA MET A 118 7.32 13.21 12.81
C MET A 118 6.49 13.26 14.12
N ARG A 119 6.87 12.47 15.14
CA ARG A 119 6.29 12.54 16.49
C ARG A 119 6.73 13.78 17.26
N ARG A 120 7.71 14.56 16.76
CA ARG A 120 8.31 15.71 17.44
C ARG A 120 8.66 16.81 16.45
N LEU A 121 7.64 17.52 15.95
CA LEU A 121 7.84 18.60 14.99
C LEU A 121 8.29 19.89 15.69
N PRO A 122 9.31 20.60 15.17
CA PRO A 122 9.83 21.81 15.81
C PRO A 122 9.02 23.08 15.48
N TRP A 123 7.85 22.95 14.83
CA TRP A 123 7.08 24.08 14.30
C TRP A 123 5.73 24.24 14.98
N ARG A 124 5.28 25.51 15.07
CA ARG A 124 3.93 25.89 15.45
C ARG A 124 3.41 26.94 14.48
N ASP A 125 2.17 26.78 14.03
CA ASP A 125 1.45 27.72 13.15
C ASP A 125 2.29 28.21 11.94
N ARG A 126 3.09 27.32 11.35
CA ARG A 126 4.02 27.65 10.27
C ARG A 126 3.41 27.41 8.89
N PHE A 127 2.67 26.32 8.72
CA PHE A 127 2.29 25.81 7.41
C PHE A 127 0.84 26.11 7.07
N ASP A 128 0.59 26.51 5.82
CA ASP A 128 -0.76 26.67 5.28
C ASP A 128 -1.38 25.30 4.95
N ALA A 129 -0.53 24.32 4.60
CA ALA A 129 -0.95 22.94 4.41
C ALA A 129 0.16 21.94 4.79
N ALA A 130 -0.22 20.71 5.07
CA ALA A 130 0.68 19.59 5.28
C ALA A 130 0.14 18.34 4.58
N PHE A 131 1.01 17.41 4.21
CA PHE A 131 0.59 16.11 3.71
C PHE A 131 1.50 14.98 4.18
N ASN A 132 0.93 13.79 4.29
CA ASN A 132 1.62 12.52 4.53
C ASN A 132 1.05 11.49 3.58
N VAL A 133 1.86 10.99 2.65
CA VAL A 133 1.39 10.15 1.54
C VAL A 133 2.25 8.90 1.38
N PHE A 134 1.80 8.01 0.50
CA PHE A 134 2.42 6.72 0.23
C PHE A 134 2.38 5.76 1.42
N THR A 135 1.31 5.82 2.22
CA THR A 135 1.14 4.97 3.43
C THR A 135 2.28 5.19 4.43
N SER A 136 2.60 6.45 4.72
CA SER A 136 3.67 6.84 5.66
C SER A 136 3.16 7.12 7.08
N PHE A 137 1.95 6.65 7.40
CA PHE A 137 1.30 6.76 8.71
C PHE A 137 0.85 5.37 9.19
N GLY A 138 0.86 5.15 10.51
CA GLY A 138 0.45 3.87 11.12
C GLY A 138 1.61 2.96 11.54
N TYR A 139 2.86 3.40 11.46
CA TYR A 139 4.05 2.64 11.89
C TYR A 139 4.34 2.70 13.39
N PHE A 140 3.55 3.46 14.16
CA PHE A 140 3.73 3.61 15.59
C PHE A 140 2.60 2.93 16.37
N VAL A 141 2.76 2.85 17.70
CA VAL A 141 1.65 2.51 18.60
C VAL A 141 0.56 3.58 18.54
N ASP A 142 -0.65 3.25 18.98
CA ASP A 142 -1.83 4.10 18.71
C ASP A 142 -1.71 5.49 19.34
N GLU A 143 -1.12 5.60 20.53
CA GLU A 143 -0.86 6.86 21.21
C GLU A 143 0.14 7.74 20.44
N GLU A 144 1.15 7.12 19.84
CA GLU A 144 2.17 7.81 19.07
C GLU A 144 1.67 8.22 17.68
N ASN A 145 0.82 7.41 17.04
CA ASN A 145 0.12 7.81 15.81
C ASN A 145 -0.78 9.03 16.08
N LEU A 146 -1.48 9.05 17.22
CA LEU A 146 -2.22 10.23 17.65
C LEU A 146 -1.31 11.43 17.90
N GLU A 147 -0.13 11.22 18.49
CA GLU A 147 0.85 12.27 18.70
C GLU A 147 1.34 12.88 17.38
N VAL A 148 1.61 12.07 16.35
CA VAL A 148 1.95 12.59 15.01
C VAL A 148 0.87 13.56 14.51
N LEU A 149 -0.41 13.19 14.62
CA LEU A 149 -1.51 14.05 14.18
C LEU A 149 -1.60 15.34 15.03
N ARG A 150 -1.32 15.28 16.33
CA ARG A 150 -1.25 16.48 17.19
C ARG A 150 -0.12 17.40 16.78
N GLN A 151 1.05 16.84 16.45
CA GLN A 151 2.19 17.61 15.95
C GLN A 151 1.86 18.29 14.62
N VAL A 152 1.19 17.59 13.70
CA VAL A 152 0.68 18.18 12.46
C VAL A 152 -0.30 19.32 12.75
N ALA A 153 -1.26 19.11 13.64
CA ALA A 153 -2.22 20.15 14.03
C ALA A 153 -1.52 21.38 14.65
N ALA A 154 -0.49 21.17 15.47
CA ALA A 154 0.31 22.26 16.03
C ALA A 154 1.09 23.03 14.95
N ALA A 155 1.69 22.32 13.99
CA ALA A 155 2.50 22.90 12.92
C ALA A 155 1.68 23.68 11.88
N LEU A 156 0.42 23.30 11.66
CA LEU A 156 -0.50 24.00 10.77
C LEU A 156 -0.96 25.34 11.35
N ARG A 157 -1.08 26.35 10.50
CA ARG A 157 -1.76 27.62 10.82
C ARG A 157 -3.25 27.40 11.08
N PRO A 158 -3.92 28.27 11.86
CA PRO A 158 -5.39 28.26 11.95
C PRO A 158 -6.03 28.30 10.56
N GLY A 159 -6.92 27.34 10.29
CA GLY A 159 -7.54 27.18 8.98
C GLY A 159 -6.72 26.40 7.95
N GLY A 160 -5.47 26.02 8.26
CA GLY A 160 -4.61 25.22 7.40
C GLY A 160 -5.13 23.80 7.21
N ARG A 161 -4.72 23.14 6.12
CA ARG A 161 -5.25 21.83 5.70
C ARG A 161 -4.22 20.72 5.82
N PHE A 162 -4.69 19.51 6.11
CA PHE A 162 -3.89 18.30 6.15
C PHE A 162 -4.46 17.27 5.18
N LEU A 163 -3.59 16.60 4.43
CA LEU A 163 -3.94 15.44 3.62
C LEU A 163 -3.15 14.22 4.10
N LEU A 164 -3.86 13.14 4.43
CA LEU A 164 -3.27 11.87 4.80
C LEU A 164 -3.73 10.81 3.81
N GLU A 165 -2.78 10.09 3.21
CA GLU A 165 -3.05 9.00 2.28
C GLU A 165 -2.47 7.68 2.81
N THR A 166 -3.33 6.66 2.93
CA THR A 166 -2.96 5.32 3.38
C THR A 166 -3.70 4.23 2.60
N GLN A 167 -3.29 2.96 2.78
CA GLN A 167 -4.05 1.84 2.24
C GLN A 167 -5.47 1.82 2.81
N HIS A 168 -6.46 1.62 1.94
CA HIS A 168 -7.83 1.48 2.40
C HIS A 168 -8.01 0.08 3.03
N ARG A 169 -8.20 0.03 4.35
CA ARG A 169 -8.26 -1.21 5.14
C ARG A 169 -9.22 -2.23 4.52
N ASP A 170 -10.48 -1.86 4.33
CA ASP A 170 -11.53 -2.82 3.95
C ASP A 170 -11.26 -3.38 2.55
N ALA A 171 -10.85 -2.51 1.64
CA ALA A 171 -10.49 -2.89 0.29
C ALA A 171 -9.20 -3.73 0.24
N LEU A 172 -8.24 -3.51 1.14
CA LEU A 172 -7.05 -4.35 1.27
C LEU A 172 -7.42 -5.74 1.79
N LEU A 173 -8.26 -5.83 2.82
CA LEU A 173 -8.65 -7.11 3.42
C LEU A 173 -9.44 -7.99 2.42
N ALA A 174 -10.27 -7.38 1.58
CA ALA A 174 -10.97 -8.08 0.49
C ALA A 174 -10.02 -8.73 -0.54
N ARG A 175 -8.75 -8.29 -0.61
CA ARG A 175 -7.72 -8.80 -1.52
C ARG A 175 -6.43 -9.18 -0.79
N PHE A 176 -6.54 -9.53 0.49
CA PHE A 176 -5.37 -9.72 1.34
C PHE A 176 -4.49 -10.85 0.80
N ALA A 177 -3.23 -10.53 0.53
CA ALA A 177 -2.23 -11.50 0.14
C ALA A 177 -1.27 -11.71 1.32
N PRO A 178 -1.07 -12.94 1.79
CA PRO A 178 -0.13 -13.21 2.88
C PRO A 178 1.33 -13.01 2.45
N PHE A 179 1.60 -12.97 1.15
CA PHE A 179 2.92 -12.66 0.61
C PHE A 179 2.83 -11.67 -0.55
N ASN A 180 3.79 -10.74 -0.58
CA ASN A 180 4.09 -9.91 -1.73
C ASN A 180 5.56 -10.11 -2.12
N VAL A 181 5.82 -10.34 -3.40
CA VAL A 181 7.18 -10.55 -3.93
C VAL A 181 7.41 -9.55 -5.04
N VAL A 182 8.44 -8.72 -4.87
CA VAL A 182 8.96 -7.83 -5.90
C VAL A 182 10.28 -8.40 -6.39
N GLU A 183 10.34 -8.72 -7.68
CA GLU A 183 11.54 -9.23 -8.35
C GLU A 183 12.17 -8.12 -9.20
N ARG A 184 13.49 -7.98 -9.13
CA ARG A 184 14.26 -7.09 -10.00
C ARG A 184 15.58 -7.77 -10.36
N GLY A 185 15.65 -8.34 -11.56
CA GLY A 185 16.78 -9.20 -11.95
C GLY A 185 16.81 -10.45 -11.07
N ASP A 186 17.98 -10.80 -10.55
CA ASP A 186 18.16 -11.94 -9.64
C ASP A 186 17.90 -11.59 -8.15
N ASP A 187 17.41 -10.38 -7.88
CA ASP A 187 17.17 -9.87 -6.53
C ASP A 187 15.67 -9.85 -6.19
N PHE A 188 15.35 -10.08 -4.92
CA PHE A 188 13.98 -10.22 -4.41
C PHE A 188 13.73 -9.39 -3.17
N LEU A 189 12.56 -8.73 -3.10
CA LEU A 189 11.97 -8.23 -1.87
C LEU A 189 10.70 -9.02 -1.59
N ILE A 190 10.70 -9.72 -0.46
CA ILE A 190 9.62 -10.61 -0.05
C ILE A 190 9.04 -10.08 1.25
N ASP A 191 7.78 -9.66 1.20
CA ASP A 191 7.01 -9.32 2.39
C ASP A 191 6.07 -10.47 2.74
N ALA A 192 6.19 -10.99 3.96
CA ALA A 192 5.24 -11.92 4.55
C ALA A 192 4.34 -11.15 5.53
N HIS A 193 3.06 -11.06 5.22
CA HIS A 193 2.05 -10.29 5.93
C HIS A 193 1.18 -11.17 6.82
N ARG A 194 0.89 -10.69 8.02
CA ARG A 194 -0.14 -11.22 8.90
C ARG A 194 -1.08 -10.10 9.31
N TRP A 195 -2.37 -10.30 9.11
CA TRP A 195 -3.40 -9.39 9.62
C TRP A 195 -3.70 -9.73 11.09
N ASP A 196 -3.67 -8.72 11.95
CA ASP A 196 -4.19 -8.78 13.31
C ASP A 196 -5.55 -8.04 13.35
N PRO A 197 -6.68 -8.75 13.44
CA PRO A 197 -8.02 -8.15 13.44
C PRO A 197 -8.36 -7.38 14.71
N VAL A 198 -7.68 -7.66 15.83
CA VAL A 198 -7.95 -7.02 17.13
C VAL A 198 -7.30 -5.65 17.18
N THR A 199 -6.04 -5.59 16.76
CA THR A 199 -5.25 -4.35 16.78
C THR A 199 -5.39 -3.55 15.48
N GLY A 200 -5.93 -4.15 14.42
CA GLY A 200 -6.08 -3.52 13.12
C GLY A 200 -4.75 -3.30 12.39
N ARG A 201 -3.75 -4.15 12.65
CA ARG A 201 -2.37 -4.03 12.15
C ARG A 201 -2.06 -5.09 11.10
N VAL A 202 -1.37 -4.69 10.03
CA VAL A 202 -0.67 -5.63 9.13
C VAL A 202 0.76 -5.75 9.62
N VAL A 203 1.08 -6.88 10.27
CA VAL A 203 2.44 -7.21 10.72
C VAL A 203 3.18 -7.84 9.55
N THR A 204 4.34 -7.28 9.21
CA THR A 204 5.11 -7.67 8.04
C THR A 204 6.51 -8.09 8.43
N GLN A 205 6.94 -9.26 7.96
CA GLN A 205 8.33 -9.65 7.92
C GLN A 205 8.85 -9.47 6.50
N ARG A 206 9.74 -8.49 6.31
CA ARG A 206 10.42 -8.23 5.04
C ARG A 206 11.71 -9.02 4.97
N THR A 207 11.94 -9.68 3.84
CA THR A 207 13.21 -10.30 3.47
C THR A 207 13.68 -9.69 2.16
N VAL A 208 14.82 -9.01 2.18
CA VAL A 208 15.50 -8.52 0.98
C VAL A 208 16.64 -9.46 0.66
N ILE A 209 16.63 -10.04 -0.54
CA ILE A 209 17.70 -10.85 -1.11
C ILE A 209 18.30 -10.03 -2.25
N ARG A 210 19.50 -9.50 -2.05
CA ARG A 210 20.14 -8.62 -3.03
C ARG A 210 21.63 -8.84 -3.06
N GLN A 211 22.22 -9.00 -4.25
CA GLN A 211 23.68 -9.19 -4.44
C GLN A 211 24.25 -10.31 -3.55
N GLY A 212 23.54 -11.44 -3.46
CA GLY A 212 23.94 -12.59 -2.63
C GLY A 212 23.83 -12.37 -1.11
N ARG A 213 23.28 -11.24 -0.67
CA ARG A 213 23.04 -10.92 0.75
C ARG A 213 21.56 -11.04 1.08
N VAL A 214 21.27 -11.49 2.30
CA VAL A 214 19.91 -11.57 2.83
C VAL A 214 19.78 -10.64 4.03
N ARG A 215 18.88 -9.67 3.95
CA ARG A 215 18.48 -8.80 5.06
C ARG A 215 17.05 -9.10 5.46
N ARG A 216 16.76 -9.08 6.76
CA ARG A 216 15.41 -9.26 7.28
C ARG A 216 15.07 -8.11 8.20
N GLY A 217 13.86 -7.59 8.06
CA GLY A 217 13.31 -6.55 8.92
C GLY A 217 11.87 -6.88 9.29
N ARG A 218 11.42 -6.37 10.43
CA ARG A 218 10.03 -6.50 10.86
C ARG A 218 9.45 -5.12 11.09
N PHE A 219 8.20 -4.96 10.66
CA PHE A 219 7.43 -3.75 10.87
C PHE A 219 5.95 -4.08 10.91
N PHE A 220 5.13 -3.11 11.29
CA PHE A 220 3.70 -3.20 11.14
C PHE A 220 3.14 -1.88 10.63
N VAL A 221 1.94 -1.93 10.06
CA VAL A 221 1.17 -0.75 9.72
C VAL A 221 -0.24 -0.88 10.31
N ARG A 222 -0.63 0.06 11.17
CA ARG A 222 -2.01 0.23 11.64
C ARG A 222 -2.86 0.81 10.52
N LEU A 223 -3.86 0.04 10.07
CA LEU A 223 -4.76 0.44 8.99
C LEU A 223 -6.11 0.86 9.55
N TYR A 224 -6.44 2.14 9.42
CA TYR A 224 -7.68 2.70 9.95
C TYR A 224 -8.83 2.58 8.95
N THR A 225 -10.04 2.37 9.44
CA THR A 225 -11.25 2.68 8.66
C THR A 225 -11.41 4.20 8.52
N PRO A 226 -12.21 4.69 7.56
CA PRO A 226 -12.51 6.13 7.47
C PRO A 226 -13.11 6.70 8.77
N ALA A 227 -13.95 5.93 9.46
CA ALA A 227 -14.55 6.33 10.72
C ALA A 227 -13.52 6.46 11.85
N GLU A 228 -12.64 5.46 12.00
CA GLU A 228 -11.55 5.48 12.99
C GLU A 228 -10.58 6.64 12.72
N LEU A 229 -10.15 6.82 11.48
CA LEU A 229 -9.25 7.90 11.09
C LEU A 229 -9.89 9.28 11.32
N GLY A 230 -11.17 9.42 10.99
CA GLY A 230 -11.94 10.63 11.28
C GLY A 230 -12.06 10.94 12.77
N ALA A 231 -12.22 9.93 13.62
CA ALA A 231 -12.22 10.11 15.07
C ALA A 231 -10.84 10.53 15.58
N LEU A 232 -9.78 9.89 15.09
CA LEU A 232 -8.39 10.17 15.46
C LEU A 232 -7.97 11.59 15.07
N LEU A 233 -8.34 12.04 13.86
CA LEU A 233 -8.14 13.42 13.41
C LEU A 233 -8.82 14.43 14.34
N ARG A 234 -10.08 14.20 14.72
CA ARG A 234 -10.82 15.06 15.67
C ARG A 234 -10.14 15.10 17.03
N GLN A 235 -9.70 13.95 17.54
CA GLN A 235 -8.97 13.86 18.80
C GLN A 235 -7.64 14.62 18.79
N ALA A 236 -7.01 14.74 17.61
CA ALA A 236 -5.81 15.53 17.40
C ALA A 236 -6.06 17.04 17.22
N GLY A 237 -7.31 17.49 17.19
CA GLY A 237 -7.67 18.89 16.96
C GLY A 237 -7.79 19.28 15.47
N LEU A 238 -7.99 18.30 14.59
CA LEU A 238 -8.25 18.49 13.16
C LEU A 238 -9.69 18.12 12.83
N GLU A 239 -10.35 18.92 12.00
CA GLU A 239 -11.70 18.67 11.51
C GLU A 239 -11.65 17.94 10.16
N PRO A 240 -12.12 16.68 10.05
CA PRO A 240 -12.20 15.99 8.76
C PRO A 240 -13.14 16.73 7.81
N VAL A 241 -12.64 17.04 6.60
CA VAL A 241 -13.36 17.73 5.52
C VAL A 241 -13.95 16.73 4.52
N GLY A 242 -13.23 15.63 4.25
CA GLY A 242 -13.68 14.61 3.31
C GLY A 242 -12.76 13.40 3.23
N PHE A 243 -13.30 12.32 2.66
CA PHE A 243 -12.57 11.07 2.40
C PHE A 243 -12.73 10.72 0.91
N TYR A 244 -11.61 10.45 0.27
CA TYR A 244 -11.50 10.28 -1.17
C TYR A 244 -10.68 9.03 -1.52
N ASP A 245 -10.77 8.61 -2.78
CA ASP A 245 -9.93 7.57 -3.37
C ASP A 245 -8.61 8.13 -3.95
N GLU A 246 -7.78 7.26 -4.53
CA GLU A 246 -6.53 7.63 -5.20
C GLU A 246 -6.67 8.57 -6.42
N ASN A 247 -7.89 8.80 -6.91
CA ASN A 247 -8.20 9.68 -8.03
C ASN A 247 -8.87 10.99 -7.59
N GLY A 248 -9.14 11.16 -6.29
CA GLY A 248 -9.85 12.31 -5.74
C GLY A 248 -11.37 12.23 -5.85
N ALA A 249 -11.92 11.07 -6.25
CA ALA A 249 -13.35 10.80 -6.20
C ALA A 249 -13.79 10.45 -4.76
N PRO A 250 -15.09 10.52 -4.43
CA PRO A 250 -15.58 10.04 -3.14
C PRO A 250 -15.15 8.59 -2.88
N LEU A 251 -14.72 8.30 -1.66
CA LEU A 251 -14.28 6.96 -1.26
C LEU A 251 -15.39 5.91 -1.49
N SER A 252 -15.03 4.78 -2.09
CA SER A 252 -15.91 3.62 -2.25
C SER A 252 -15.26 2.35 -1.66
N PRO A 253 -16.03 1.26 -1.47
CA PRO A 253 -15.47 -0.04 -1.04
C PRO A 253 -14.37 -0.59 -1.95
N GLU A 254 -14.38 -0.24 -3.24
CA GLU A 254 -13.43 -0.72 -4.24
C GLU A 254 -12.11 0.08 -4.25
N SER A 255 -12.14 1.32 -3.75
CA SER A 255 -11.00 2.24 -3.67
C SER A 255 -9.82 1.56 -2.99
N ARG A 256 -8.64 1.59 -3.61
CA ARG A 256 -7.45 0.91 -3.06
C ARG A 256 -6.79 1.75 -1.98
N ARG A 257 -6.93 3.06 -2.06
CA ARG A 257 -6.33 4.04 -1.15
C ARG A 257 -7.42 4.84 -0.46
N LEU A 258 -7.14 5.22 0.78
CA LEU A 258 -7.94 6.13 1.58
C LEU A 258 -7.18 7.46 1.67
N VAL A 259 -7.76 8.51 1.10
CA VAL A 259 -7.24 9.87 1.19
C VAL A 259 -8.16 10.69 2.10
N ALA A 260 -7.69 11.02 3.29
CA ALA A 260 -8.41 11.89 4.22
C ALA A 260 -7.91 13.32 4.10
N VAL A 261 -8.82 14.27 3.95
CA VAL A 261 -8.52 15.71 4.04
C VAL A 261 -9.11 16.23 5.32
N ALA A 262 -8.32 16.96 6.10
CA ALA A 262 -8.74 17.61 7.33
C ALA A 262 -8.29 19.07 7.38
N ARG A 263 -8.85 19.83 8.31
CA ARG A 263 -8.56 21.25 8.50
C ARG A 263 -8.33 21.53 9.99
N LYS A 264 -7.29 22.30 10.31
CA LYS A 264 -7.16 22.89 11.65
C LYS A 264 -8.25 23.95 11.79
N PRO A 265 -9.12 23.89 12.82
CA PRO A 265 -10.11 24.93 13.05
C PRO A 265 -9.43 26.31 13.04
N ALA A 266 -10.05 27.28 12.37
CA ALA A 266 -9.64 28.66 12.57
C ALA A 266 -9.94 28.96 14.03
N GLY A 267 -8.90 29.09 14.87
CA GLY A 267 -9.09 29.45 16.27
C GLY A 267 -10.04 30.64 16.33
N ALA A 268 -10.96 30.65 17.30
CA ALA A 268 -11.84 31.78 17.52
C ALA A 268 -10.95 33.01 17.73
N GLY A 269 -10.70 33.77 16.65
CA GLY A 269 -9.97 35.02 16.72
C GLY A 269 -10.67 35.83 17.77
N GLY A 270 -9.92 36.25 18.79
CA GLY A 270 -10.46 36.85 20.02
C GLY A 270 -11.66 37.71 19.69
N ALA A 271 -12.84 37.21 20.06
CA ALA A 271 -14.05 38.00 19.99
C ALA A 271 -13.76 39.21 20.88
N LYS A 272 -13.45 40.35 20.23
CA LYS A 272 -13.46 41.63 20.90
C LYS A 272 -14.80 41.71 21.58
N ALA A 273 -14.79 41.67 22.91
CA ALA A 273 -15.91 42.07 23.74
C ALA A 273 -16.15 43.55 23.44
N GLY A 274 -16.91 43.81 22.38
CA GLY A 274 -17.23 45.13 21.87
C GLY A 274 -18.70 45.41 22.11
N GLY A 275 -18.97 46.29 23.08
CA GLY A 275 -20.15 47.13 23.07
C GLY A 275 -21.41 46.51 23.65
N ARG A 276 -21.63 46.78 24.95
CA ARG A 276 -22.95 46.67 25.59
C ARG A 276 -23.95 47.54 24.82
N GLY A 277 -24.97 46.90 24.24
CA GLY A 277 -26.24 47.55 23.97
C GLY A 277 -26.87 47.93 25.30
N ARG A 278 -27.16 49.22 25.44
CA ARG A 278 -27.96 49.78 26.53
C ARG A 278 -29.38 49.25 26.36
N ASP A 279 -29.99 48.76 27.43
CA ASP A 279 -31.41 48.98 27.68
C ASP A 279 -31.72 48.85 29.17
N ALA A 280 -32.68 49.68 29.56
CA ALA A 280 -32.88 50.24 30.87
C ALA A 280 -33.55 49.27 31.87
N ALA A 281 -33.21 49.46 33.14
CA ALA A 281 -34.10 49.14 34.26
C ALA A 281 -34.16 50.38 35.17
N PRO A 282 -35.35 50.82 35.62
CA PRO A 282 -35.43 51.72 36.75
C PRO A 282 -35.92 51.00 38.02
N GLN A 283 -35.23 51.31 39.13
CA GLN A 283 -35.77 51.50 40.50
C GLN A 283 -36.33 50.25 41.23
N GLU A 284 -36.12 49.99 42.53
CA GLU A 284 -35.77 50.78 43.71
C GLU A 284 -35.03 49.90 44.76
N GLY A 285 -34.46 50.53 45.80
CA GLY A 285 -34.50 49.93 47.15
C GLY A 285 -33.17 49.78 47.91
N GLY A 286 -32.72 50.89 48.52
CA GLY A 286 -32.34 50.97 49.95
C GLY A 286 -31.20 50.13 50.54
N GLY A 287 -30.31 50.81 51.27
CA GLY A 287 -29.70 50.23 52.48
C GLY A 287 -28.18 50.30 52.59
N ALA A 288 -27.72 51.24 53.41
CA ALA A 288 -26.34 51.52 53.84
C ALA A 288 -25.54 50.31 54.37
N ALA A 289 -24.21 50.31 54.16
CA ALA A 289 -23.19 50.58 55.20
C ALA A 289 -21.78 50.11 54.78
N ALA A 290 -20.80 51.03 54.83
CA ALA A 290 -19.36 50.77 54.95
C ALA A 290 -19.00 50.62 56.46
N PRO A 291 -17.79 50.17 56.89
CA PRO A 291 -16.45 50.76 56.61
C PRO A 291 -15.38 49.66 56.30
N GLY A 292 -14.08 49.87 56.01
CA GLY A 292 -13.14 50.99 55.97
C GLY A 292 -11.68 50.43 55.98
N GLY A 293 -10.70 51.22 55.50
CA GLY A 293 -9.22 51.06 55.70
C GLY A 293 -8.45 50.48 54.49
N ALA A 294 -7.72 51.24 53.65
CA ALA A 294 -6.40 51.92 53.85
C ALA A 294 -5.27 50.92 54.19
N ALA A 295 -4.05 50.89 53.60
CA ALA A 295 -3.18 51.91 53.01
C ALA A 295 -2.13 51.24 52.07
N ALA A 296 -1.73 51.84 50.94
CA ALA A 296 -0.50 52.63 50.72
C ALA A 296 0.77 51.87 50.25
N ARG A 297 1.24 52.34 49.09
CA ARG A 297 2.52 52.30 48.34
C ARG A 297 3.81 52.45 49.19
N PRO A 298 5.03 52.10 48.69
CA PRO A 298 5.68 52.82 47.56
C PRO A 298 6.62 52.04 46.60
N GLY A 299 6.89 52.64 45.42
CA GLY A 299 8.09 52.40 44.57
C GLY A 299 9.25 53.32 44.99
N PRO A 300 10.27 53.67 44.17
CA PRO A 300 10.41 53.52 42.70
C PRO A 300 11.85 53.17 42.17
N GLY A 301 12.05 53.20 40.84
CA GLY A 301 13.35 53.36 40.12
C GLY A 301 13.54 52.38 38.94
N ALA A 302 13.42 52.76 37.65
CA ALA A 302 14.41 53.44 36.77
C ALA A 302 15.79 52.71 36.77
N SER A 303 16.49 52.36 35.68
CA SER A 303 16.59 52.86 34.29
C SER A 303 17.62 52.00 33.52
N GLY A 304 17.60 52.00 32.18
CA GLY A 304 18.84 51.98 31.37
C GLY A 304 19.24 50.70 30.62
N ARG A 305 19.01 50.69 29.30
CA ARG A 305 19.93 50.12 28.27
C ARG A 305 21.11 51.09 28.09
N PRO A 306 22.34 50.67 27.70
CA PRO A 306 22.64 50.39 26.28
C PRO A 306 23.78 49.39 26.00
N GLY A 307 24.00 49.08 24.71
CA GLY A 307 25.36 48.92 24.17
C GLY A 307 25.77 47.54 23.65
N ALA A 308 25.94 47.45 22.33
CA ALA A 308 26.70 46.42 21.62
C ALA A 308 28.21 46.48 21.94
N PRO A 309 28.99 45.49 21.47
CA PRO A 309 30.22 45.82 20.78
C PRO A 309 30.33 45.21 19.38
N GLN A 310 30.81 46.03 18.44
CA GLN A 310 31.50 45.61 17.23
C GLN A 310 32.99 45.36 17.56
N GLY A 311 33.63 44.50 16.76
CA GLY A 311 35.09 44.31 16.73
C GLY A 311 35.43 42.89 16.25
N SER A 312 35.56 42.65 14.94
CA SER A 312 36.80 42.75 14.14
C SER A 312 37.80 41.63 14.43
N GLY A 313 38.07 40.79 13.41
CA GLY A 313 39.11 39.76 13.48
C GLY A 313 39.17 38.89 12.23
N ALA A 314 39.54 39.49 11.09
CA ALA A 314 40.00 38.75 9.93
C ALA A 314 41.31 38.02 10.24
N SER A 315 41.46 36.78 9.76
CA SER A 315 42.77 36.20 9.50
C SER A 315 42.82 35.69 8.06
N ALA A 316 43.76 36.26 7.32
CA ALA A 316 44.20 35.82 6.01
C ALA A 316 45.61 35.22 6.17
N GLY A 317 45.91 34.16 5.40
CA GLY A 317 47.24 33.56 5.30
C GLY A 317 47.16 32.17 4.68
N ARG A 318 47.23 32.04 3.35
CA ARG A 318 48.43 31.63 2.55
C ARG A 318 48.83 30.17 2.83
N GLY A 319 49.00 29.25 1.86
CA GLY A 319 48.97 29.31 0.41
C GLY A 319 49.20 27.91 -0.17
N ALA A 320 48.91 27.74 -1.47
CA ALA A 320 49.31 26.58 -2.29
C ALA A 320 50.86 26.55 -2.47
N PRO A 321 51.46 25.49 -3.07
CA PRO A 321 51.58 25.46 -4.55
C PRO A 321 51.58 23.99 -5.12
N PRO A 322 52.01 23.68 -6.37
CA PRO A 322 51.12 23.13 -7.40
C PRO A 322 51.71 21.90 -8.18
N GLY A 323 51.01 21.48 -9.23
CA GLY A 323 51.54 20.64 -10.34
C GLY A 323 50.80 19.29 -10.47
N SER A 324 50.48 18.76 -11.65
CA SER A 324 50.78 19.18 -13.02
C SER A 324 50.03 18.23 -13.98
N ASP A 325 49.57 18.81 -15.10
CA ASP A 325 49.54 18.26 -16.45
C ASP A 325 48.67 17.04 -16.82
N ALA A 326 47.61 17.35 -17.56
CA ALA A 326 47.14 16.55 -18.69
C ALA A 326 48.07 16.72 -19.91
N PRO A 327 48.08 15.73 -20.82
CA PRO A 327 47.61 15.99 -22.19
C PRO A 327 46.69 14.85 -22.65
N GLY A 328 45.73 14.99 -23.58
CA GLY A 328 45.65 15.89 -24.71
C GLY A 328 45.48 15.08 -26.00
N GLY A 329 44.25 14.65 -26.29
CA GLY A 329 43.69 14.45 -27.64
C GLY A 329 44.08 13.20 -28.45
N ARG A 330 43.09 12.54 -29.07
CA ARG A 330 42.74 12.68 -30.50
C ARG A 330 41.75 11.60 -30.96
N ARG A 331 40.73 12.09 -31.71
CA ARG A 331 40.06 11.54 -32.90
C ARG A 331 39.46 10.12 -32.88
N ALA A 332 38.15 10.11 -33.18
CA ALA A 332 37.43 9.03 -33.84
C ALA A 332 37.97 8.75 -35.26
N PRO A 333 37.66 7.55 -35.79
CA PRO A 333 37.25 7.42 -37.17
C PRO A 333 35.90 6.67 -37.33
N GLN A 334 35.20 7.06 -38.39
CA GLN A 334 34.07 6.36 -39.00
C GLN A 334 34.54 5.09 -39.74
N GLY A 335 33.61 4.15 -39.93
CA GLY A 335 33.67 3.05 -40.91
C GLY A 335 32.58 2.02 -40.56
N SER A 336 31.42 1.99 -41.22
CA SER A 336 31.14 1.40 -42.55
C SER A 336 30.79 -0.09 -42.48
N GLY A 337 29.64 -0.48 -43.04
CA GLY A 337 29.37 -1.87 -43.44
C GLY A 337 27.94 -2.36 -43.17
N ALA A 338 27.19 -2.53 -44.25
CA ALA A 338 25.78 -2.90 -44.32
C ALA A 338 25.52 -4.42 -44.19
N ALA A 339 24.25 -4.80 -43.97
CA ALA A 339 23.58 -5.84 -44.78
C ALA A 339 22.05 -5.79 -44.58
N GLU A 340 21.35 -5.61 -45.70
CA GLU A 340 19.91 -5.81 -45.89
C GLU A 340 19.56 -7.30 -46.04
N GLY A 341 18.25 -7.60 -45.88
CA GLY A 341 17.58 -8.79 -46.42
C GLY A 341 16.75 -9.55 -45.39
N ARG A 342 15.55 -10.07 -45.65
CA ARG A 342 14.42 -9.79 -46.56
C ARG A 342 13.34 -10.84 -46.19
N ASP A 343 12.09 -10.47 -46.42
CA ASP A 343 10.92 -11.29 -46.77
C ASP A 343 10.13 -12.11 -45.72
N ALA A 344 8.82 -11.97 -45.90
CA ALA A 344 7.65 -12.34 -45.10
C ALA A 344 7.13 -13.78 -45.41
N PRO A 345 5.89 -14.18 -45.02
CA PRO A 345 4.69 -13.69 -45.71
C PRO A 345 3.45 -13.41 -44.83
N GLU A 346 2.52 -12.71 -45.49
CA GLU A 346 1.16 -12.30 -45.12
C GLU A 346 0.12 -13.44 -45.14
N GLY A 347 -1.06 -13.11 -44.59
CA GLY A 347 -2.37 -13.65 -44.96
C GLY A 347 -3.27 -13.83 -43.74
N SER A 348 -4.52 -13.36 -43.68
CA SER A 348 -5.40 -12.66 -44.60
C SER A 348 -6.73 -12.42 -43.87
N GLY A 349 -7.47 -11.37 -44.22
CA GLY A 349 -8.94 -11.41 -44.17
C GLY A 349 -9.63 -10.41 -43.25
N ALA A 350 -9.85 -9.20 -43.79
CA ALA A 350 -10.87 -8.27 -43.33
C ALA A 350 -12.27 -8.73 -43.77
N SER A 351 -13.30 -8.35 -43.03
CA SER A 351 -14.58 -7.96 -43.62
C SER A 351 -15.25 -6.86 -42.80
N GLU A 352 -15.83 -5.92 -43.54
CA GLU A 352 -16.35 -4.63 -43.13
C GLU A 352 -17.77 -4.71 -42.53
N GLY A 353 -18.06 -3.75 -41.64
CA GLY A 353 -19.23 -2.85 -41.66
C GLY A 353 -20.64 -3.44 -41.52
N ARG A 354 -21.39 -2.95 -40.51
CA ARG A 354 -22.61 -2.14 -40.69
C ARG A 354 -23.28 -1.75 -39.36
N ASP A 355 -23.68 -0.48 -39.32
CA ASP A 355 -24.91 0.11 -38.77
C ASP A 355 -25.35 -0.14 -37.32
N ALA A 356 -25.33 0.96 -36.57
CA ALA A 356 -26.16 1.17 -35.38
C ALA A 356 -27.65 1.29 -35.73
N PRO A 357 -28.54 0.98 -34.77
CA PRO A 357 -29.68 1.85 -34.55
C PRO A 357 -29.84 2.32 -33.10
N LYS A 358 -30.53 3.46 -33.02
CA LYS A 358 -30.91 4.25 -31.87
C LYS A 358 -32.03 3.58 -31.04
N GLY A 359 -31.98 3.81 -29.73
CA GLY A 359 -33.08 4.37 -28.95
C GLY A 359 -34.15 3.44 -28.37
N PHE A 360 -34.86 4.00 -27.38
CA PHE A 360 -35.86 3.43 -26.45
C PHE A 360 -35.26 2.58 -25.32
N GLY A 361 -35.60 2.76 -24.06
CA GLY A 361 -36.63 3.57 -23.40
C GLY A 361 -36.84 2.96 -22.01
N ALA A 362 -37.00 3.80 -21.00
CA ALA A 362 -37.13 3.42 -19.59
C ALA A 362 -38.39 2.59 -19.26
N SER A 363 -38.31 1.79 -18.19
CA SER A 363 -39.35 1.56 -17.16
C SER A 363 -38.71 0.67 -16.08
N GLU A 364 -38.47 1.17 -14.88
CA GLU A 364 -39.40 1.28 -13.75
C GLU A 364 -39.81 -0.06 -13.12
N GLY A 365 -39.47 -0.19 -11.83
CA GLY A 365 -40.38 -0.71 -10.82
C GLY A 365 -40.33 -2.22 -10.56
N GLY A 366 -40.17 -2.60 -9.28
CA GLY A 366 -40.58 -3.93 -8.83
C GLY A 366 -39.81 -4.47 -7.64
N ASP A 367 -40.08 -3.89 -6.48
CA ASP A 367 -40.10 -4.45 -5.12
C ASP A 367 -39.43 -5.80 -4.78
N ALA A 368 -38.72 -5.74 -3.65
CA ALA A 368 -38.35 -6.86 -2.81
C ALA A 368 -39.57 -7.60 -2.25
N PRO A 369 -39.35 -8.82 -1.73
CA PRO A 369 -40.02 -9.23 -0.51
C PRO A 369 -39.02 -9.59 0.59
N GLU A 370 -39.32 -9.05 1.78
CA GLU A 370 -38.89 -9.56 3.08
C GLU A 370 -39.46 -10.97 3.32
N GLY A 371 -38.82 -11.76 4.19
CA GLY A 371 -39.54 -12.81 4.90
C GLY A 371 -38.77 -14.02 5.40
N SER A 372 -38.15 -13.87 6.58
CA SER A 372 -38.20 -14.82 7.71
C SER A 372 -37.49 -16.18 7.65
N GLY A 373 -36.84 -16.53 8.76
CA GLY A 373 -36.52 -17.91 9.12
C GLY A 373 -35.34 -18.08 10.08
N ALA A 374 -35.50 -17.66 11.34
CA ALA A 374 -34.61 -18.08 12.42
C ALA A 374 -34.92 -19.52 12.86
N SER A 375 -33.89 -20.33 13.11
CA SER A 375 -33.99 -21.50 13.99
C SER A 375 -32.62 -21.82 14.63
N ASP A 376 -32.68 -22.13 15.92
CA ASP A 376 -31.60 -22.31 16.88
C ASP A 376 -30.75 -23.59 16.68
N GLY A 377 -29.47 -23.47 17.07
CA GLY A 377 -28.86 -24.40 18.04
C GLY A 377 -28.15 -25.64 17.51
N ARG A 378 -26.82 -25.54 17.30
CA ARG A 378 -25.79 -26.50 17.78
C ARG A 378 -24.38 -25.97 17.49
N SER A 379 -23.57 -25.83 18.54
CA SER A 379 -22.13 -25.67 18.43
C SER A 379 -21.48 -26.97 17.96
N PRO A 380 -20.50 -26.89 17.03
CA PRO A 380 -19.39 -27.81 16.99
C PRO A 380 -18.05 -27.09 17.23
N GLN A 381 -17.09 -27.90 17.62
CA GLN A 381 -15.80 -27.57 18.21
C GLN A 381 -14.80 -26.92 17.25
N GLU A 382 -13.75 -26.37 17.85
CA GLU A 382 -12.49 -25.89 17.26
C GLU A 382 -12.00 -26.73 16.08
N GLY A 383 -11.56 -26.06 15.01
CA GLY A 383 -10.78 -26.69 13.94
C GLY A 383 -10.92 -26.00 12.59
N ASP A 384 -9.80 -25.44 12.12
CA ASP A 384 -9.44 -25.06 10.75
C ASP A 384 -10.06 -23.82 10.10
N GLU A 385 -9.30 -22.71 10.16
CA GLU A 385 -9.42 -21.56 9.26
C GLU A 385 -8.84 -21.87 7.87
N PRO A 386 -9.47 -21.39 6.78
CA PRO A 386 -8.90 -21.51 5.46
C PRO A 386 -7.91 -20.36 5.15
N ALA A 387 -6.62 -20.68 5.06
CA ALA A 387 -5.54 -19.88 4.47
C ALA A 387 -5.88 -19.29 3.08
N ALA A 388 -5.36 -18.09 2.81
CA ALA A 388 -5.54 -17.31 1.59
C ALA A 388 -4.33 -17.40 0.64
N THR A 389 -4.60 -17.28 -0.66
CA THR A 389 -3.67 -17.31 -1.80
C THR A 389 -2.78 -16.08 -1.91
N GLY A 390 -1.48 -16.29 -2.12
CA GLY A 390 -0.55 -15.30 -2.67
C GLY A 390 0.85 -15.87 -2.70
N ALA A 391 1.34 -16.25 -3.89
CA ALA A 391 2.66 -16.88 -4.15
C ALA A 391 3.10 -17.93 -3.12
N VAL A 392 2.81 -19.19 -3.40
CA VAL A 392 3.21 -20.32 -2.54
C VAL A 392 4.74 -20.43 -2.57
N PRO A 393 5.44 -20.35 -1.41
CA PRO A 393 6.86 -20.61 -1.35
C PRO A 393 7.17 -21.98 -1.97
N PRO A 394 8.22 -22.12 -2.82
CA PRO A 394 8.61 -23.40 -3.41
C PRO A 394 8.92 -24.49 -2.37
N ALA A 395 9.15 -24.09 -1.11
CA ALA A 395 9.39 -24.99 0.00
C ALA A 395 8.11 -25.61 0.60
N LEU A 396 6.91 -25.15 0.22
CA LEU A 396 5.64 -25.64 0.78
C LEU A 396 4.91 -26.64 -0.13
N VAL A 397 5.11 -26.57 -1.44
CA VAL A 397 4.55 -27.50 -2.44
C VAL A 397 5.58 -27.77 -3.52
N PRO A 398 5.45 -28.82 -4.35
CA PRO A 398 6.38 -29.06 -5.45
C PRO A 398 6.55 -27.83 -6.34
N ALA A 399 7.79 -27.55 -6.77
CA ALA A 399 8.11 -26.34 -7.54
C ALA A 399 7.22 -26.11 -8.79
N PRO A 400 6.85 -27.16 -9.57
CA PRO A 400 5.92 -26.98 -10.68
C PRO A 400 4.52 -26.53 -10.25
N LEU A 401 4.03 -27.05 -9.12
CA LEU A 401 2.74 -26.64 -8.56
C LEU A 401 2.81 -25.20 -8.02
N ALA A 402 3.91 -24.80 -7.39
CA ALA A 402 4.12 -23.41 -6.96
C ALA A 402 4.10 -22.44 -8.15
N ALA A 403 4.77 -22.79 -9.26
CA ALA A 403 4.79 -21.99 -10.48
C ALA A 403 3.41 -21.91 -11.15
N PHE A 404 2.68 -23.04 -11.21
CA PHE A 404 1.28 -23.07 -11.66
C PHE A 404 0.42 -22.08 -10.88
N LEU A 405 0.44 -22.17 -9.54
CA LEU A 405 -0.40 -21.34 -8.67
C LEU A 405 -0.05 -19.86 -8.80
N HIS A 406 1.23 -19.53 -8.89
CA HIS A 406 1.69 -18.16 -9.08
C HIS A 406 1.14 -17.51 -10.37
N LEU A 407 1.18 -18.23 -11.49
CA LEU A 407 0.66 -17.77 -12.78
C LEU A 407 -0.87 -17.74 -12.77
N TYR A 408 -1.49 -18.78 -12.23
CA TYR A 408 -2.93 -18.93 -12.15
C TYR A 408 -3.58 -17.78 -11.34
N HIS A 409 -3.04 -17.41 -10.17
CA HIS A 409 -3.58 -16.30 -9.36
C HIS A 409 -3.37 -14.92 -9.99
N ARG A 410 -2.51 -14.80 -11.00
CA ARG A 410 -2.34 -13.58 -11.82
C ARG A 410 -3.27 -13.54 -13.04
N GLY A 411 -4.18 -14.52 -13.16
CA GLY A 411 -5.06 -14.66 -14.32
C GLY A 411 -4.33 -15.12 -15.59
N ARG A 412 -3.08 -15.56 -15.50
CA ARG A 412 -2.29 -16.10 -16.64
C ARG A 412 -2.60 -17.58 -16.82
N PHE A 413 -3.86 -17.88 -17.14
CA PHE A 413 -4.38 -19.25 -17.14
C PHE A 413 -3.73 -20.14 -18.20
N PHE A 414 -3.41 -19.58 -19.37
CA PHE A 414 -2.74 -20.32 -20.44
C PHE A 414 -1.35 -20.77 -20.00
N GLU A 415 -0.54 -19.82 -19.55
CA GLU A 415 0.83 -20.09 -19.12
C GLU A 415 0.87 -20.95 -17.85
N SER A 416 -0.09 -20.79 -16.93
CA SER A 416 -0.18 -21.64 -15.75
C SER A 416 -0.30 -23.11 -16.14
N HIS A 417 -1.19 -23.45 -17.08
CA HIS A 417 -1.41 -24.85 -17.44
C HIS A 417 -0.24 -25.42 -18.26
N GLU A 418 0.46 -24.63 -19.08
CA GLU A 418 1.64 -25.10 -19.82
C GLU A 418 2.77 -25.52 -18.87
N VAL A 419 3.06 -24.69 -17.85
CA VAL A 419 4.09 -24.99 -16.85
C VAL A 419 3.78 -26.28 -16.09
N LEU A 420 2.51 -26.49 -15.71
CA LEU A 420 2.13 -27.71 -15.00
C LEU A 420 2.05 -28.94 -15.93
N GLU A 421 1.76 -28.74 -17.22
CA GLU A 421 1.73 -29.80 -18.22
C GLU A 421 3.11 -30.44 -18.42
N GLU A 422 4.17 -29.63 -18.38
CA GLU A 422 5.54 -30.15 -18.44
C GLU A 422 5.84 -31.12 -17.29
N ALA A 423 5.48 -30.77 -16.06
CA ALA A 423 5.64 -31.65 -14.90
C ALA A 423 4.71 -32.87 -14.97
N TRP A 424 3.47 -32.69 -15.39
CA TRP A 424 2.53 -33.80 -15.60
C TRP A 424 3.05 -34.84 -16.60
N ARG A 425 3.76 -34.44 -17.66
CA ARG A 425 4.33 -35.39 -18.63
C ARG A 425 5.38 -36.31 -18.00
N ARG A 426 6.04 -35.87 -16.92
CA ARG A 426 7.07 -36.61 -16.19
C ARG A 426 6.46 -37.55 -15.16
N CYS A 427 5.63 -37.03 -14.25
CA CYS A 427 5.07 -37.81 -13.13
C CYS A 427 3.73 -38.50 -13.45
N ARG A 428 3.08 -38.14 -14.56
CA ARG A 428 1.74 -38.64 -14.98
C ARG A 428 0.67 -38.52 -13.90
N SER A 429 0.78 -37.52 -13.01
CA SER A 429 -0.18 -37.25 -11.95
C SER A 429 -1.57 -36.89 -12.47
N ASP A 430 -2.58 -37.67 -12.10
CA ASP A 430 -3.98 -37.36 -12.41
C ASP A 430 -4.46 -36.08 -11.70
N PHE A 431 -3.84 -35.71 -10.57
CA PHE A 431 -4.11 -34.46 -9.88
C PHE A 431 -3.68 -33.25 -10.72
N TYR A 432 -2.43 -33.24 -11.21
CA TYR A 432 -1.94 -32.20 -12.10
C TYR A 432 -2.76 -32.11 -13.38
N HIS A 433 -3.14 -33.24 -13.97
CA HIS A 433 -4.03 -33.24 -15.14
C HIS A 433 -5.38 -32.57 -14.83
N GLY A 434 -5.95 -32.82 -13.65
CA GLY A 434 -7.16 -32.14 -13.19
C GLY A 434 -7.02 -30.62 -13.12
N LEU A 435 -5.92 -30.13 -12.53
CA LEU A 435 -5.61 -28.70 -12.42
C LEU A 435 -5.34 -28.03 -13.77
N ILE A 436 -4.65 -28.71 -14.68
CA ILE A 436 -4.42 -28.26 -16.08
C ILE A 436 -5.75 -28.06 -16.79
N ILE A 437 -6.65 -29.04 -16.69
CA ILE A 437 -7.99 -28.97 -17.32
C ILE A 437 -8.82 -27.84 -16.69
N LEU A 438 -8.70 -27.63 -15.38
CA LEU A 438 -9.36 -26.53 -14.67
C LEU A 438 -8.88 -25.17 -15.21
N ALA A 439 -7.57 -24.93 -15.26
CA ALA A 439 -7.00 -23.71 -15.85
C ALA A 439 -7.43 -23.51 -17.31
N ALA A 440 -7.45 -24.58 -18.11
CA ALA A 440 -7.95 -24.53 -19.49
C ALA A 440 -9.45 -24.16 -19.59
N ALA A 441 -10.26 -24.38 -18.55
CA ALA A 441 -11.64 -23.89 -18.51
C ALA A 441 -11.68 -22.35 -18.47
N PHE A 442 -10.78 -21.71 -17.74
CA PHE A 442 -10.69 -20.25 -17.67
C PHE A 442 -10.15 -19.62 -18.96
N VAL A 443 -9.20 -20.27 -19.64
CA VAL A 443 -8.80 -19.87 -21.01
C VAL A 443 -10.00 -19.87 -21.97
N ARG A 444 -10.86 -20.90 -21.88
CA ARG A 444 -12.07 -21.01 -22.69
C ARG A 444 -13.14 -19.98 -22.34
N ARG A 445 -13.24 -19.62 -21.06
CA ARG A 445 -14.09 -18.53 -20.58
C ARG A 445 -13.65 -17.21 -21.20
N ASP A 446 -12.36 -16.93 -21.20
CA ASP A 446 -11.82 -15.67 -21.70
C ASP A 446 -11.96 -15.52 -23.22
N ARG A 447 -12.04 -16.64 -23.94
CA ARG A 447 -12.38 -16.73 -25.37
C ARG A 447 -13.89 -16.76 -25.66
N GLY A 448 -14.74 -16.66 -24.63
CA GLY A 448 -16.19 -16.63 -24.81
C GLY A 448 -16.80 -17.95 -25.28
N THR A 449 -16.33 -19.10 -24.77
CA THR A 449 -16.82 -20.43 -25.22
C THR A 449 -17.57 -21.21 -24.11
N PRO A 450 -18.89 -20.98 -23.90
CA PRO A 450 -19.65 -21.53 -22.76
C PRO A 450 -19.66 -23.06 -22.69
N ARG A 451 -19.93 -23.71 -23.83
CA ARG A 451 -19.88 -25.18 -23.94
C ARG A 451 -18.52 -25.75 -23.60
N GLY A 452 -17.46 -25.02 -24.01
CA GLY A 452 -16.09 -25.35 -23.73
C GLY A 452 -15.76 -25.28 -22.23
N VAL A 453 -16.23 -24.23 -21.55
CA VAL A 453 -16.09 -24.07 -20.10
C VAL A 453 -16.77 -25.23 -19.37
N ARG A 454 -18.06 -25.52 -19.64
CA ARG A 454 -18.79 -26.61 -18.99
C ARG A 454 -18.09 -27.96 -19.15
N ARG A 455 -17.69 -28.28 -20.37
CA ARG A 455 -17.01 -29.55 -20.68
C ARG A 455 -15.70 -29.68 -19.89
N ASN A 456 -14.90 -28.62 -19.83
CA ASN A 456 -13.63 -28.64 -19.11
C ASN A 456 -13.84 -28.71 -17.59
N LEU A 457 -14.78 -27.95 -17.02
CA LEU A 457 -15.10 -28.04 -15.59
C LEU A 457 -15.58 -29.46 -15.21
N ALA A 458 -16.48 -30.06 -16.00
CA ALA A 458 -16.95 -31.42 -15.76
C ALA A 458 -15.84 -32.48 -15.91
N LYS A 459 -14.87 -32.22 -16.79
CA LYS A 459 -13.70 -33.10 -16.94
C LYS A 459 -12.73 -32.94 -15.77
N ALA A 460 -12.38 -31.71 -15.36
CA ALA A 460 -11.54 -31.44 -14.20
C ALA A 460 -12.10 -32.09 -12.93
N ARG A 461 -13.42 -31.95 -12.72
CA ARG A 461 -14.15 -32.58 -11.61
C ARG A 461 -13.85 -34.08 -11.49
N ARG A 462 -13.95 -34.83 -12.59
CA ARG A 462 -13.71 -36.29 -12.60
C ARG A 462 -12.28 -36.69 -12.24
N TYR A 463 -11.28 -35.87 -12.59
CA TYR A 463 -9.89 -36.13 -12.21
C TYR A 463 -9.65 -35.84 -10.74
N LEU A 464 -10.20 -34.73 -10.24
CA LEU A 464 -9.95 -34.22 -8.89
C LEU A 464 -10.77 -34.93 -7.80
N GLU A 465 -11.90 -35.56 -8.13
CA GLU A 465 -12.82 -36.18 -7.16
C GLU A 465 -12.18 -37.17 -6.19
N ARG A 466 -11.15 -37.91 -6.64
CA ARG A 466 -10.43 -38.89 -5.80
C ARG A 466 -9.48 -38.26 -4.76
N TYR A 467 -9.25 -36.95 -4.83
CA TYR A 467 -8.28 -36.22 -4.00
C TYR A 467 -8.95 -35.39 -2.90
N ARG A 468 -10.22 -35.67 -2.61
CA ARG A 468 -10.96 -35.03 -1.51
C ARG A 468 -10.39 -35.41 -0.13
N PRO A 469 -10.55 -34.55 0.89
CA PRO A 469 -11.03 -33.17 0.79
C PRO A 469 -9.94 -32.19 0.34
N HIS A 470 -8.67 -32.55 0.51
CA HIS A 470 -7.52 -31.73 0.15
C HIS A 470 -6.34 -32.58 -0.36
N TYR A 471 -5.50 -32.02 -1.21
CA TYR A 471 -4.29 -32.68 -1.71
C TYR A 471 -3.23 -31.66 -2.12
N LEU A 472 -1.95 -31.91 -1.77
CA LEU A 472 -0.84 -30.98 -1.99
C LEU A 472 -1.14 -29.56 -1.49
N GLY A 473 -1.77 -29.45 -0.32
CA GLY A 473 -2.12 -28.16 0.25
C GLY A 473 -3.37 -27.49 -0.35
N ILE A 474 -3.98 -28.05 -1.40
CA ILE A 474 -5.12 -27.44 -2.10
C ILE A 474 -6.44 -28.00 -1.57
N ASP A 475 -7.42 -27.12 -1.34
CA ASP A 475 -8.82 -27.48 -1.03
C ASP A 475 -9.50 -28.04 -2.29
N VAL A 476 -9.59 -29.38 -2.38
CA VAL A 476 -10.22 -30.06 -3.50
C VAL A 476 -11.74 -30.00 -3.40
N GLU A 477 -12.29 -30.00 -2.19
CA GLU A 477 -13.73 -29.91 -1.96
C GLU A 477 -14.30 -28.59 -2.50
N ALA A 478 -13.62 -27.47 -2.24
CA ALA A 478 -13.98 -26.15 -2.76
C ALA A 478 -13.95 -26.09 -4.29
N ILE A 479 -12.95 -26.70 -4.94
CA ILE A 479 -12.85 -26.76 -6.40
C ILE A 479 -14.05 -27.50 -7.00
N LEU A 480 -14.43 -28.64 -6.42
CA LEU A 480 -15.52 -29.46 -6.92
C LEU A 480 -16.87 -28.75 -6.72
N ALA A 481 -17.09 -28.13 -5.56
CA ALA A 481 -18.28 -27.34 -5.29
C ALA A 481 -18.41 -26.15 -6.26
N PHE A 482 -17.29 -25.45 -6.54
CA PHE A 482 -17.23 -24.38 -7.53
C PHE A 482 -17.60 -24.91 -8.92
N ALA A 483 -16.96 -25.98 -9.39
CA ALA A 483 -17.22 -26.55 -10.71
C ALA A 483 -18.71 -26.90 -10.89
N ASP A 484 -19.32 -27.57 -9.91
CA ASP A 484 -20.73 -27.96 -9.95
C ASP A 484 -21.66 -26.73 -9.95
N GLN A 485 -21.34 -25.70 -9.15
CA GLN A 485 -22.11 -24.46 -9.14
C GLN A 485 -22.05 -23.75 -10.51
N LYS A 486 -20.86 -23.65 -11.11
CA LYS A 486 -20.67 -22.89 -12.35
C LYS A 486 -21.18 -23.61 -13.58
N ILE A 487 -21.08 -24.95 -13.63
CA ILE A 487 -21.70 -25.75 -14.70
C ILE A 487 -23.21 -25.46 -14.75
N ARG A 488 -23.90 -25.57 -13.61
CA ARG A 488 -25.35 -25.29 -13.51
C ARG A 488 -25.70 -23.85 -13.85
N ALA A 489 -24.86 -22.90 -13.46
CA ALA A 489 -25.08 -21.48 -13.75
C ALA A 489 -25.00 -21.21 -15.26
N VAL A 490 -23.97 -21.73 -15.94
CA VAL A 490 -23.80 -21.60 -17.39
C VAL A 490 -24.93 -22.29 -18.16
N GLU A 491 -25.43 -23.44 -17.67
CA GLU A 491 -26.58 -24.14 -18.26
C GLU A 491 -27.85 -23.30 -18.22
N ARG A 492 -28.15 -22.69 -17.06
CA ARG A 492 -29.34 -21.86 -16.90
C ARG A 492 -29.30 -20.58 -17.74
N ALA A 493 -28.11 -20.05 -17.97
CA ALA A 493 -27.92 -18.79 -18.70
C ALA A 493 -28.03 -18.92 -20.22
N GLY A 494 -28.07 -20.13 -20.78
CA GLY A 494 -28.36 -20.35 -22.21
C GLY A 494 -27.31 -19.80 -23.18
N ASP A 495 -26.06 -20.28 -23.09
CA ASP A 495 -24.89 -19.87 -23.90
C ASP A 495 -24.51 -18.37 -23.73
N PRO A 496 -24.21 -17.92 -22.49
CA PRO A 496 -23.80 -16.52 -22.24
C PRO A 496 -22.42 -16.22 -22.84
N GLU A 497 -22.25 -15.09 -23.52
CA GLU A 497 -20.98 -14.72 -24.18
C GLU A 497 -20.26 -13.55 -23.50
N GLY A 498 -18.98 -13.34 -23.88
CA GLY A 498 -18.17 -12.19 -23.47
C GLY A 498 -18.16 -11.96 -21.95
N ASP A 499 -18.43 -10.72 -21.55
CA ASP A 499 -18.41 -10.31 -20.14
C ASP A 499 -19.50 -10.96 -19.28
N ALA A 500 -20.61 -11.40 -19.89
CA ALA A 500 -21.64 -12.15 -19.17
C ALA A 500 -21.09 -13.50 -18.71
N LEU A 501 -20.33 -14.20 -19.56
CA LEU A 501 -19.67 -15.46 -19.21
C LEU A 501 -18.60 -15.26 -18.13
N ARG A 502 -17.80 -14.18 -18.24
CA ARG A 502 -16.77 -13.85 -17.24
C ARG A 502 -17.36 -13.59 -15.86
N ARG A 503 -18.47 -12.85 -15.77
CA ARG A 503 -19.19 -12.60 -14.51
C ARG A 503 -19.80 -13.87 -13.91
N LEU A 504 -20.30 -14.76 -14.77
CA LEU A 504 -20.94 -16.00 -14.33
C LEU A 504 -19.93 -17.02 -13.78
N VAL A 505 -18.73 -17.04 -14.36
CA VAL A 505 -17.61 -17.93 -13.98
C VAL A 505 -16.43 -17.06 -13.52
N PRO A 506 -16.49 -16.48 -12.31
CA PRO A 506 -15.38 -15.68 -11.77
C PRO A 506 -14.13 -16.54 -11.56
N ASP A 507 -12.98 -15.89 -11.37
CA ASP A 507 -11.76 -16.59 -11.00
C ASP A 507 -11.98 -17.34 -9.68
N LEU A 508 -11.41 -18.54 -9.58
CA LEU A 508 -11.42 -19.36 -8.38
C LEU A 508 -10.05 -19.28 -7.71
N PRO A 509 -9.88 -18.61 -6.56
CA PRO A 509 -8.64 -18.66 -5.81
C PRO A 509 -8.30 -20.10 -5.41
N LEU A 510 -7.02 -20.46 -5.46
CA LEU A 510 -6.50 -21.78 -5.08
C LEU A 510 -5.49 -21.67 -3.94
N PRO A 511 -5.94 -21.44 -2.70
CA PRO A 511 -5.03 -21.27 -1.56
C PRO A 511 -4.30 -22.55 -1.23
N VAL A 512 -3.10 -22.39 -0.69
CA VAL A 512 -2.31 -23.50 -0.18
C VAL A 512 -2.26 -23.42 1.33
N HIS A 513 -2.67 -24.51 1.97
CA HIS A 513 -2.64 -24.70 3.40
C HIS A 513 -1.46 -25.62 3.71
N PRO A 514 -0.41 -25.13 4.37
CA PRO A 514 0.80 -25.92 4.63
C PRO A 514 0.52 -27.19 5.44
N GLY A 515 -0.51 -27.16 6.31
CA GLY A 515 -0.93 -28.32 7.10
C GLY A 515 -1.56 -29.47 6.30
N TRP A 516 -1.89 -29.25 5.02
CA TRP A 516 -2.49 -30.27 4.13
C TRP A 516 -1.50 -30.85 3.13
N VAL A 517 -0.21 -30.57 3.31
CA VAL A 517 0.89 -31.13 2.52
C VAL A 517 1.52 -32.26 3.33
N ARG A 518 1.56 -33.47 2.77
CA ARG A 518 2.11 -34.65 3.47
C ARG A 518 3.62 -34.79 3.27
N GLY A 519 4.15 -34.28 2.15
CA GLY A 519 5.57 -34.32 1.82
C GLY A 519 6.05 -35.66 1.26
N ASP A 520 5.17 -36.66 1.19
CA ASP A 520 5.39 -37.99 0.60
C ASP A 520 4.59 -38.17 -0.70
N GLU A 521 3.93 -37.12 -1.19
CA GLU A 521 3.23 -37.18 -2.46
C GLU A 521 4.20 -37.44 -3.62
N PRO A 522 3.83 -38.27 -4.62
CA PRO A 522 4.72 -38.66 -5.71
C PRO A 522 5.20 -37.47 -6.55
N GLU A 523 4.47 -36.35 -6.51
CA GLU A 523 4.85 -35.10 -7.16
C GLU A 523 6.08 -34.41 -6.55
N TRP A 524 6.56 -34.84 -5.37
CA TRP A 524 7.80 -34.34 -4.75
C TRP A 524 9.07 -34.98 -5.31
N ASP A 525 8.98 -36.21 -5.84
CA ASP A 525 10.15 -36.94 -6.33
C ASP A 525 10.74 -36.34 -7.62
N ASP A 526 9.94 -35.58 -8.38
CA ASP A 526 10.39 -34.77 -9.52
C ASP A 526 11.36 -33.64 -9.10
N ALA A 527 11.35 -33.21 -7.83
CA ALA A 527 12.27 -32.20 -7.31
C ALA A 527 13.64 -32.79 -6.87
N ARG A 528 13.72 -34.12 -6.68
CA ARG A 528 14.93 -34.80 -6.18
C ARG A 528 15.80 -35.42 -7.27
N SER A 529 15.37 -35.42 -8.54
CA SER A 529 16.13 -36.03 -9.63
C SER A 529 17.23 -35.16 -10.26
N ASP A 530 17.27 -33.86 -9.98
CA ASP A 530 18.33 -32.95 -10.49
C ASP A 530 19.63 -32.97 -9.68
N SER A 531 19.72 -33.86 -8.67
CA SER A 531 20.93 -34.04 -7.86
C SER A 531 21.32 -35.52 -7.76
N ARG A 532 21.64 -36.14 -8.91
CA ARG A 532 22.57 -37.28 -8.90
C ARG A 532 23.97 -36.76 -9.27
N PRO A 533 24.95 -36.78 -8.35
CA PRO A 533 26.35 -36.69 -8.76
C PRO A 533 26.66 -37.92 -9.61
N GLY A 534 27.35 -37.71 -10.72
CA GLY A 534 27.75 -38.77 -11.64
C GLY A 534 28.46 -39.91 -10.89
N ALA A 535 27.97 -41.11 -11.10
CA ALA A 535 28.68 -42.36 -10.82
C ALA A 535 28.47 -43.26 -12.03
N GLY A 536 29.56 -43.52 -12.76
CA GLY A 536 29.60 -44.32 -13.98
C GLY A 536 30.58 -43.75 -14.98
#